data_AF-B7KIK7-F1
#
_entry.id   AF-B7KIK7-F1
#
_cell.length_a   1.000
_cell.length_b   1.000
_cell.length_c   1.000
_cell.angle_alpha   90.00
_cell.angle_beta   90.00
_cell.angle_gamma   90.00
#
_symmetry.space_group_name_H-M   'P 1'
#
loop_
_entity.id
_entity.type
_entity.pdbx_description
1 polymer ?
#
loop_
_entity_poly.entity_id
_entity_poly.type
_entity_poly.pdbx_seq_one_letter_code
_entity_poly.pdbx_strand_id
1 'polypeptide(L)' 'MNIKWKVLLPKLLFWLVIELFLNCIGIDDLADYGEFVFERNLMIESL' A
#
# COMPACT_ATOMS: atom_id res chain seq x y z
N MET A 1 16.10 -29.41 -8.48
CA MET A 1 15.77 -28.29 -7.58
C MET A 1 14.46 -28.62 -6.87
N ASN A 2 14.50 -28.87 -5.55
CA ASN A 2 13.34 -29.40 -4.80
C ASN A 2 12.55 -28.23 -4.21
N ILE A 3 11.65 -27.67 -5.00
CA ILE A 3 10.88 -26.48 -4.65
C ILE A 3 9.78 -26.88 -3.67
N LYS A 4 9.80 -26.31 -2.46
CA LYS A 4 8.81 -26.57 -1.41
C LYS A 4 7.54 -25.76 -1.65
N TRP A 5 6.79 -26.14 -2.69
CA TRP A 5 5.53 -25.51 -3.09
C TRP A 5 4.49 -25.43 -1.96
N LYS A 6 4.48 -26.42 -1.06
CA LYS A 6 3.59 -26.43 0.12
C LYS A 6 3.79 -25.25 1.07
N VAL A 7 4.97 -24.62 1.08
CA VAL A 7 5.28 -23.47 1.95
C VAL A 7 5.21 -22.16 1.18
N LEU A 8 5.57 -22.19 -0.11
CA LEU A 8 5.56 -21.00 -0.97
C LEU A 8 4.15 -20.54 -1.34
N LEU A 9 3.25 -21.46 -1.66
CA LEU A 9 1.85 -21.15 -2.00
C LEU A 9 1.09 -20.39 -0.91
N PRO A 10 1.07 -20.84 0.35
CA PRO A 10 0.36 -20.11 1.40
C PRO A 10 1.02 -18.76 1.70
N LYS A 11 2.35 -18.65 1.58
CA LYS A 11 3.06 -17.38 1.76
C LYS A 11 2.71 -16.36 0.67
N LEU A 12 2.61 -16.81 -0.58
CA LEU A 12 2.21 -15.98 -1.71
C LEU A 12 0.75 -15.54 -1.58
N LEU A 13 -0.16 -16.45 -1.22
CA LEU A 13 -1.56 -16.12 -0.95
C LEU A 13 -1.71 -15.14 0.21
N PHE A 14 -0.96 -15.33 1.30
CA PHE A 14 -0.97 -14.41 2.43
C PHE A 14 -0.52 -13.01 2.01
N TRP A 15 0.56 -12.92 1.23
CA TRP A 15 1.06 -11.65 0.73
C TRP A 15 0.05 -10.98 -0.22
N LEU A 16 -0.59 -11.76 -1.10
CA LEU A 16 -1.62 -11.28 -2.01
C LEU A 16 -2.87 -10.78 -1.29
N VAL A 17 -3.30 -11.46 -0.22
CA VAL A 17 -4.44 -11.00 0.62
C VAL A 17 -4.10 -9.69 1.31
N ILE A 18 -2.89 -9.54 1.83
CA ILE A 18 -2.42 -8.28 2.43
C ILE A 18 -2.44 -7.16 1.39
N GLU A 19 -1.87 -7.41 0.21
CA GLU A 19 -1.80 -6.45 -0.89
C GLU A 19 -3.21 -6.00 -1.31
N LEU A 20 -4.15 -6.95 -1.44
CA LEU A 20 -5.54 -6.66 -1.76
C LEU A 20 -6.26 -5.89 -0.64
N PHE A 21 -5.95 -6.20 0.63
CA PHE A 21 -6.47 -5.44 1.77
C PHE A 21 -5.96 -4.00 1.80
N LEU A 22 -4.66 -3.79 1.58
CA LEU A 22 -4.03 -2.47 1.55
C LEU A 22 -4.56 -1.64 0.38
N ASN A 23 -4.75 -2.27 -0.78
CA ASN A 23 -5.38 -1.67 -1.95
C ASN A 23 -6.86 -1.32 -1.68
N CYS A 24 -7.63 -2.16 -0.97
CA CYS A 24 -9.01 -1.85 -0.57
C CYS A 24 -9.11 -0.76 0.49
N ILE A 25 -8.13 -0.66 1.39
CA ILE A 25 -8.01 0.46 2.33
C ILE A 25 -7.69 1.76 1.58
N GLY A 26 -7.25 1.66 0.32
CA GLY A 26 -6.86 2.81 -0.49
C GLY A 26 -5.62 3.44 0.09
N ILE A 27 -4.60 2.66 0.46
CA ILE A 27 -3.33 3.21 0.94
C ILE A 27 -2.67 4.09 -0.11
N ASP A 28 -2.83 3.76 -1.40
CA ASP A 28 -2.39 4.62 -2.49
C ASP A 28 -3.19 5.94 -2.49
N ASP A 29 -4.52 5.88 -2.40
CA ASP A 29 -5.37 7.07 -2.22
C ASP A 29 -5.04 7.87 -0.95
N LEU A 30 -4.65 7.20 0.14
CA LEU A 30 -4.24 7.84 1.40
C LEU A 30 -2.89 8.54 1.26
N ALA A 31 -1.96 7.95 0.49
CA ALA A 31 -0.69 8.56 0.17
C ALA A 31 -0.89 9.79 -0.73
N ASP A 32 -1.71 9.68 -1.78
CA ASP A 32 -2.05 10.80 -2.68
C ASP A 32 -2.79 11.92 -1.92
N TYR A 33 -3.72 11.56 -1.03
CA TYR A 33 -4.42 12.53 -0.18
C TYR A 33 -3.47 13.19 0.83
N GLY A 34 -2.52 12.42 1.37
CA GLY A 34 -1.47 12.93 2.24
C GLY A 34 -0.60 13.97 1.54
N GLU A 35 -0.17 13.69 0.32
CA GLU A 35 0.57 14.62 -0.54
C GLU A 35 -0.27 15.87 -0.84
N PHE A 36 -1.54 15.70 -1.23
CA PHE A 36 -2.46 16.80 -1.50
C PHE A 36 -2.66 17.72 -0.29
N VAL A 37 -2.87 17.16 0.91
CA VAL A 37 -3.05 17.96 2.13
C VAL A 37 -1.76 18.67 2.51
N PHE A 38 -0.62 17.99 2.39
CA PHE A 38 0.69 18.56 2.72
C PHE A 38 1.07 19.71 1.79
N GLU A 39 0.89 19.53 0.48
CA GLU A 39 1.20 20.51 -0.55
C GLU A 39 0.31 21.76 -0.43
N ARG A 40 -0.98 21.56 -0.12
CA ARG A 40 -1.91 22.66 0.13
C ARG A 40 -1.59 23.42 1.44
N ASN A 41 -1.06 22.76 2.45
CA ASN A 41 -0.66 23.41 3.71
C ASN A 41 0.61 24.25 3.53
N LEU A 42 1.58 23.75 2.75
CA LEU A 42 2.79 24.50 2.38
C LEU A 42 2.48 25.78 1.58
N MET A 43 1.49 25.73 0.68
CA MET A 43 1.07 26.94 -0.03
C MET A 43 0.45 28.01 0.88
N ILE A 44 -0.33 27.61 1.90
CA ILE A 44 -0.98 28.55 2.83
C ILE A 44 0.03 29.20 3.79
N GLU A 45 1.10 28.50 4.18
CA GLU A 45 2.14 29.03 5.08
C GLU A 45 3.12 29.99 4.37
N SER A 46 3.11 30.04 3.03
CA SER A 46 3.98 30.88 2.20
C SER A 46 3.37 32.24 1.78
N LEU A 47 2.19 32.59 2.31
CA LEU A 47 1.40 33.79 1.94
C LEU A 47 1.20 34.73 3.15
#